data_AF-A0A834CWP9-F1
#
_entry.id   AF-A0A834CWP9-F1
#
_cell.length_a   1.000
_cell.length_b   1.000
_cell.length_c   1.000
_cell.angle_alpha   90.00
_cell.angle_beta   90.00
_cell.angle_gamma   90.00
#
_symmetry.space_group_name_H-M   'P 1'
#
loop_
_entity.id
_entity.type
_entity.pdbx_description
1 polymer ?
#
loop_
_entity_poly.entity_id
_entity_poly.type
_entity_poly.pdbx_seq_one_letter_code
_entity_poly.pdbx_strand_id
1 'polypeptide(L)'
;MPLFSHTHRTSSSLPTSGSYSSKLLKPLKPSSAPPTSRFPLPILVFSLLCFLFGLSATIFAVYSLRRPIPLLSFRCGRSEDTFRAFYSSSRKLGDHGALVERPKHLGFVGIQTVFGSVDRRAALRSTWFPSDPDGLLRLEQATGLAFRFVIGRSKNSKKMVELHEEVEKYKDFMFIDLEEEYLKLPYKSLAFFKAAFELFDADYYVKADDDIYLRPDRLATLLAKERTHSLTYIGCMKKGPVITDPKMRWYEKSGHLIGSEYFLHAYGPIYVLSAEVVASLATARNNSLQFEDV
;
A
#
# COMPACT_ATOMS: atom_id res chain seq x y z
N MET A 1 -39.67 -43.80 -17.36
CA MET A 1 -40.95 -44.55 -17.24
C MET A 1 -40.95 -45.27 -15.91
N PRO A 2 -42.08 -45.38 -15.18
CA PRO A 2 -43.41 -44.74 -15.30
C PRO A 2 -43.58 -43.59 -14.27
N LEU A 3 -44.34 -42.51 -14.51
CA LEU A 3 -45.81 -42.36 -14.65
C LEU A 3 -46.54 -42.53 -13.29
N PHE A 4 -47.57 -41.80 -12.85
CA PHE A 4 -48.69 -41.03 -13.42
C PHE A 4 -49.21 -40.07 -12.31
N SER A 5 -49.48 -38.77 -12.52
CA SER A 5 -50.72 -38.11 -13.01
C SER A 5 -51.96 -38.14 -12.12
N HIS A 6 -52.59 -36.97 -11.93
CA HIS A 6 -54.02 -36.65 -12.22
C HIS A 6 -54.24 -35.15 -11.88
N THR A 7 -54.47 -34.21 -12.81
CA THR A 7 -55.73 -33.78 -13.51
C THR A 7 -56.94 -33.56 -12.56
N HIS A 8 -57.81 -32.53 -12.63
CA HIS A 8 -58.52 -31.79 -13.70
C HIS A 8 -59.25 -30.57 -13.06
N ARG A 9 -59.53 -29.41 -13.71
CA ARG A 9 -60.77 -29.00 -14.46
C ARG A 9 -60.64 -27.48 -14.78
N THR A 10 -60.72 -26.97 -16.03
CA THR A 10 -61.90 -26.55 -16.85
C THR A 10 -62.87 -25.60 -16.12
N SER A 11 -63.41 -24.48 -16.66
CA SER A 11 -63.73 -24.09 -18.04
C SER A 11 -64.13 -22.59 -18.15
N SER A 12 -64.06 -22.10 -19.39
CA SER A 12 -64.57 -20.88 -20.05
C SER A 12 -65.99 -20.36 -19.76
N SER A 13 -66.23 -19.05 -19.99
CA SER A 13 -67.32 -18.52 -20.87
C SER A 13 -67.29 -16.98 -21.05
N LEU A 14 -67.32 -16.52 -22.31
CA LEU A 14 -67.86 -15.23 -22.83
C LEU A 14 -69.42 -15.35 -22.96
N PRO A 15 -70.28 -14.44 -23.53
CA PRO A 15 -70.06 -13.32 -24.48
C PRO A 15 -71.04 -12.09 -24.41
N THR A 16 -71.09 -11.27 -25.49
CA THR A 16 -72.21 -10.46 -26.10
C THR A 16 -72.50 -9.03 -25.57
N SER A 17 -72.96 -8.01 -26.35
CA SER A 17 -73.57 -7.88 -27.71
C SER A 17 -73.38 -6.43 -28.26
N GLY A 18 -73.32 -6.19 -29.59
CA GLY A 18 -74.38 -5.56 -30.43
C GLY A 18 -73.89 -4.22 -31.04
N SER A 19 -74.28 -3.65 -32.19
CA SER A 19 -75.31 -3.90 -33.23
C SER A 19 -75.21 -2.78 -34.34
N TYR A 20 -75.29 -3.15 -35.64
CA TYR A 20 -75.82 -2.45 -36.88
C TYR A 20 -75.21 -1.11 -37.43
N SER A 21 -74.71 -1.07 -38.70
CA SER A 21 -75.34 -0.71 -40.03
C SER A 21 -75.53 0.81 -40.26
N SER A 22 -75.10 1.51 -41.34
CA SER A 22 -75.37 1.37 -42.80
C SER A 22 -74.45 2.25 -43.71
N LYS A 23 -74.51 2.03 -45.04
CA LYS A 23 -73.66 2.48 -46.18
C LYS A 23 -73.73 3.98 -46.60
N LEU A 24 -72.66 4.51 -47.24
CA LEU A 24 -72.68 5.22 -48.57
C LEU A 24 -71.24 5.51 -49.09
N LEU A 25 -71.02 5.62 -50.42
CA LEU A 25 -69.71 5.72 -51.12
C LEU A 25 -69.40 7.13 -51.70
N LYS A 26 -68.12 7.58 -51.50
CA LYS A 26 -67.21 8.52 -52.26
C LYS A 26 -67.55 10.04 -52.33
N PRO A 27 -66.56 10.99 -52.38
CA PRO A 27 -65.32 11.01 -53.22
C PRO A 27 -63.99 11.51 -52.57
N LEU A 28 -62.94 11.69 -53.39
CA LEU A 28 -61.48 11.86 -53.14
C LEU A 28 -60.97 13.22 -52.55
N LYS A 29 -59.86 13.13 -51.76
CA LYS A 29 -58.72 14.09 -51.48
C LYS A 29 -58.98 15.40 -50.66
N PRO A 30 -57.97 16.05 -50.00
CA PRO A 30 -56.53 15.76 -49.87
C PRO A 30 -55.89 15.83 -48.45
N SER A 31 -54.71 15.19 -48.35
CA SER A 31 -53.58 15.39 -47.42
C SER A 31 -53.69 16.47 -46.33
N SER A 32 -53.70 16.06 -45.05
CA SER A 32 -53.29 16.88 -43.91
C SER A 32 -51.96 16.37 -43.34
N ALA A 33 -50.97 17.26 -43.24
CA ALA A 33 -49.63 17.00 -42.70
C ALA A 33 -49.66 16.45 -41.24
N PRO A 34 -48.62 15.72 -40.79
CA PRO A 34 -48.54 15.29 -39.40
C PRO A 34 -48.18 16.49 -38.49
N PRO A 35 -48.60 16.50 -37.21
CA PRO A 35 -48.18 17.54 -36.28
C PRO A 35 -46.68 17.40 -36.02
N THR A 36 -45.92 18.47 -36.27
CA THR A 36 -44.53 18.57 -35.85
C THR A 36 -44.49 18.70 -34.33
N SER A 37 -44.03 17.66 -33.63
CA SER A 37 -43.81 17.71 -32.18
C SER A 37 -42.64 18.65 -31.89
N ARG A 38 -42.93 19.94 -31.71
CA ARG A 38 -41.94 20.91 -31.23
C ARG A 38 -41.79 20.70 -29.73
N PHE A 39 -40.79 19.90 -29.32
CA PHE A 39 -40.34 19.91 -27.93
C PHE A 39 -39.97 21.36 -27.57
N PRO A 40 -40.53 21.91 -26.48
CA PRO A 40 -40.29 23.31 -26.16
C PRO A 40 -38.80 23.49 -25.88
N LEU A 41 -38.19 24.45 -26.59
CA LEU A 41 -36.79 24.86 -26.46
C LEU A 41 -36.25 24.86 -25.01
N PRO A 42 -37.00 25.32 -23.97
CA PRO A 42 -36.54 25.25 -22.58
C PRO A 42 -36.25 23.83 -22.06
N ILE A 43 -37.00 22.81 -22.50
CA ILE A 43 -36.76 21.41 -22.09
C ILE A 43 -35.47 20.88 -22.72
N LEU A 44 -35.19 21.23 -23.98
CA LEU A 44 -33.94 20.85 -24.64
C LEU A 44 -32.73 21.54 -23.99
N VAL A 45 -32.86 22.82 -23.66
CA VAL A 45 -31.81 23.58 -22.96
C VAL A 45 -31.58 23.00 -21.56
N PHE A 46 -32.64 22.71 -20.81
CA PHE A 46 -32.54 22.08 -19.49
C PHE A 46 -31.88 20.69 -19.56
N SER A 47 -32.28 19.86 -20.52
CA SER A 47 -31.66 18.55 -20.74
C SER A 47 -30.18 18.65 -21.10
N LEU A 48 -29.79 19.64 -21.92
CA LEU A 48 -28.40 19.88 -22.29
C LEU A 48 -27.57 20.33 -21.08
N LEU A 49 -28.11 21.24 -20.25
CA LEU A 49 -27.46 21.69 -19.02
C LEU A 49 -27.28 20.51 -18.05
N CYS A 50 -28.30 19.68 -17.83
CA CYS A 50 -28.20 18.49 -16.98
C CYS A 50 -27.13 17.51 -17.50
N PHE A 51 -27.05 17.31 -18.82
CA PHE A 51 -26.03 16.45 -19.43
C PHE A 51 -24.61 17.00 -19.21
N LEU A 52 -24.42 18.32 -19.36
CA LEU A 52 -23.13 18.97 -19.11
C LEU A 52 -22.71 18.91 -17.64
N PHE A 53 -23.65 19.09 -16.71
CA PHE A 53 -23.38 18.90 -15.27
C PHE A 53 -23.07 17.44 -14.92
N GLY A 54 -23.75 16.48 -15.55
CA GLY A 54 -23.43 15.05 -15.40
C GLY A 54 -22.04 14.72 -15.91
N LEU A 55 -21.68 15.21 -17.10
CA LEU A 55 -20.34 15.06 -17.66
C LEU A 55 -19.27 15.71 -16.76
N SER A 56 -19.49 16.94 -16.29
CA SER A 56 -18.52 17.61 -15.42
C SER A 56 -18.36 16.89 -14.08
N ALA A 57 -19.44 16.35 -13.50
CA ALA A 57 -19.39 15.56 -12.28
C ALA A 57 -18.65 14.23 -12.48
N THR A 58 -18.87 13.53 -13.60
CA THR A 58 -18.12 12.29 -13.91
C THR A 58 -16.65 12.56 -14.18
N ILE A 59 -16.31 13.62 -14.92
CA ILE A 59 -14.92 14.04 -15.13
C ILE A 59 -14.28 14.41 -13.79
N PHE A 60 -14.98 15.15 -12.92
CA PHE A 60 -14.50 15.49 -11.59
C PHE A 60 -14.32 14.25 -10.70
N ALA A 61 -15.22 13.28 -10.76
CA ALA A 61 -15.12 12.01 -10.03
C ALA A 61 -13.94 11.17 -10.52
N VAL A 62 -13.76 11.02 -11.84
CA VAL A 62 -12.61 10.34 -12.44
C VAL A 62 -11.32 11.08 -12.11
N TYR A 63 -11.31 12.41 -12.18
CA TYR A 63 -10.16 13.22 -11.81
C TYR A 63 -9.84 13.06 -10.33
N SER A 64 -10.83 13.04 -9.45
CA SER A 64 -10.65 12.86 -8.00
C SER A 64 -10.17 11.46 -7.64
N LEU A 65 -10.64 10.42 -8.34
CA LEU A 65 -10.14 9.04 -8.21
C LEU A 65 -8.74 8.86 -8.79
N ARG A 66 -8.37 9.67 -9.79
CA ARG A 66 -7.02 9.72 -10.37
C ARG A 66 -6.10 10.71 -9.67
N ARG A 67 -6.58 11.51 -8.71
CA ARG A 67 -5.71 12.40 -7.95
C ARG A 67 -4.73 11.49 -7.21
N PRO A 68 -3.42 11.68 -7.39
CA PRO A 68 -2.45 11.04 -6.51
C PRO A 68 -2.84 11.44 -5.08
N ILE A 69 -2.92 10.43 -4.20
CA ILE A 69 -3.13 10.63 -2.77
C ILE A 69 -2.19 11.76 -2.35
N PRO A 70 -2.69 12.86 -1.73
CA PRO A 70 -1.83 13.96 -1.35
C PRO A 70 -0.69 13.39 -0.52
N LEU A 71 0.52 13.50 -1.05
CA LEU A 71 1.72 13.01 -0.39
C LEU A 71 1.77 13.68 0.97
N LEU A 72 1.59 12.90 2.04
CA LEU A 72 1.89 13.41 3.36
C LEU A 72 3.39 13.69 3.35
N SER A 73 3.73 14.97 3.24
CA SER A 73 5.07 15.48 3.49
C SER A 73 5.36 15.28 4.97
N PHE A 74 5.80 14.08 5.33
CA PHE A 74 6.36 13.85 6.65
C PHE A 74 7.63 14.68 6.75
N ARG A 75 7.73 15.47 7.82
CA ARG A 75 8.97 16.17 8.14
C ARG A 75 9.93 15.15 8.77
N CYS A 76 10.32 14.13 8.03
CA CYS A 76 11.43 13.27 8.43
C CYS A 76 12.70 14.12 8.23
N GLY A 77 13.52 14.30 9.26
CA GLY A 77 14.85 14.84 9.00
C GLY A 77 15.66 13.84 8.15
N ARG A 78 16.79 14.32 7.59
CA ARG A 78 17.87 13.69 6.79
C ARG A 78 17.86 12.14 6.60
N SER A 79 16.76 11.51 6.22
CA SER A 79 16.74 10.11 5.83
C SER A 79 17.32 9.99 4.43
N GLU A 80 18.26 9.07 4.24
CA GLU A 80 19.06 8.99 3.03
C GLU A 80 19.19 7.53 2.58
N ASP A 81 18.94 7.29 1.29
CA ASP A 81 19.28 6.03 0.63
C ASP A 81 20.64 6.18 -0.08
N THR A 82 21.66 5.53 0.48
CA THR A 82 23.05 5.60 -0.01
C THR A 82 23.21 4.97 -1.39
N PHE A 83 22.41 3.95 -1.71
CA PHE A 83 22.41 3.28 -3.01
C PHE A 83 21.88 4.21 -4.10
N ARG A 84 20.75 4.86 -3.84
CA ARG A 84 20.18 5.84 -4.77
C ARG A 84 21.08 7.06 -4.93
N ALA A 85 21.71 7.55 -3.86
CA ALA A 85 22.67 8.65 -3.93
C ALA A 85 23.83 8.32 -4.89
N PHE A 86 24.37 7.09 -4.79
CA PHE A 86 25.41 6.59 -5.68
C PHE A 86 24.97 6.59 -7.16
N TYR A 87 23.89 5.91 -7.53
CA TYR A 87 23.44 5.85 -8.93
C TYR A 87 22.95 7.20 -9.48
N SER A 88 22.37 8.06 -8.64
CA SER A 88 21.94 9.41 -9.08
C SER A 88 23.14 10.30 -9.38
N SER A 89 24.24 10.17 -8.63
CA SER A 89 25.48 10.89 -8.90
C SER A 89 26.12 10.44 -10.23
N SER A 90 26.04 9.16 -10.57
CA SER A 90 26.51 8.62 -11.85
C SER A 90 25.64 9.07 -13.05
N ARG A 91 24.34 9.32 -12.83
CA ARG A 91 23.39 9.74 -13.89
C ARG A 91 23.32 11.25 -14.12
N LYS A 92 23.94 12.07 -13.26
CA LYS A 92 23.91 13.55 -13.34
C LYS A 92 24.63 14.18 -14.55
N LEU A 93 24.91 13.42 -15.61
CA LEU A 93 25.41 13.94 -16.89
C LEU A 93 24.28 14.36 -17.86
N GLY A 94 23.02 14.38 -17.42
CA GLY A 94 21.94 14.98 -18.20
C GLY A 94 20.61 14.84 -17.50
N ASP A 95 20.13 15.93 -16.89
CA ASP A 95 18.74 16.40 -16.90
C ASP A 95 18.49 17.32 -15.68
N HIS A 96 18.08 18.55 -15.97
CA HIS A 96 17.81 19.59 -14.97
C HIS A 96 16.29 19.68 -14.74
N GLY A 97 15.82 19.22 -13.57
CA GLY A 97 14.55 19.71 -13.00
C GLY A 97 13.40 18.71 -12.86
N ALA A 98 13.61 17.41 -13.03
CA ALA A 98 12.59 16.42 -12.66
C ALA A 98 12.46 16.32 -11.13
N LEU A 99 11.22 16.42 -10.61
CA LEU A 99 10.89 15.95 -9.26
C LEU A 99 11.48 14.54 -9.11
N VAL A 100 12.27 14.30 -8.05
CA VAL A 100 12.88 12.98 -7.82
C VAL A 100 11.75 11.99 -7.53
N GLU A 101 11.28 11.31 -8.57
CA GLU A 101 10.23 10.30 -8.45
C GLU A 101 10.75 9.15 -7.58
N ARG A 102 9.98 8.77 -6.56
CA ARG A 102 10.34 7.65 -5.69
C ARG A 102 10.37 6.37 -6.53
N PRO A 103 11.43 5.56 -6.44
CA PRO A 103 11.53 4.37 -7.27
C PRO A 103 10.47 3.34 -6.87
N LYS A 104 9.77 2.83 -7.88
CA LYS A 104 8.65 1.89 -7.71
C LYS A 104 9.13 0.45 -7.54
N HIS A 105 8.69 -0.21 -6.49
CA HIS A 105 9.04 -1.59 -6.15
C HIS A 105 7.81 -2.40 -5.71
N LEU A 106 7.87 -3.73 -5.79
CA LEU A 106 6.89 -4.61 -5.15
C LEU A 106 6.99 -4.46 -3.62
N GLY A 107 8.21 -4.33 -3.10
CA GLY A 107 8.42 -4.17 -1.67
C GLY A 107 9.77 -3.54 -1.33
N PHE A 108 9.85 -2.97 -0.12
CA PHE A 108 11.10 -2.50 0.46
C PHE A 108 11.43 -3.31 1.72
N VAL A 109 12.63 -3.88 1.78
CA VAL A 109 13.13 -4.68 2.89
C VAL A 109 14.21 -3.90 3.64
N GLY A 110 13.85 -3.47 4.85
CA GLY A 110 14.78 -2.84 5.78
C GLY A 110 15.32 -3.83 6.80
N ILE A 111 16.60 -4.15 6.68
CA ILE A 111 17.33 -4.97 7.64
C ILE A 111 17.79 -4.09 8.81
N GLN A 112 17.14 -4.20 9.95
CA GLN A 112 17.47 -3.46 11.17
C GLN A 112 18.81 -3.93 11.72
N THR A 113 19.79 -3.02 11.77
CA THR A 113 21.15 -3.32 12.23
C THR A 113 21.65 -2.25 13.20
N VAL A 114 22.71 -2.56 13.95
CA VAL A 114 23.35 -1.61 14.88
C VAL A 114 24.84 -1.49 14.60
N PHE A 115 25.48 -0.45 15.16
CA PHE A 115 26.92 -0.20 14.96
C PHE A 115 27.81 -1.40 15.31
N GLY A 116 27.44 -2.20 16.31
CA GLY A 116 28.19 -3.39 16.73
C GLY A 116 28.01 -4.63 15.84
N SER A 117 27.10 -4.61 14.87
CA SER A 117 26.73 -5.78 14.04
C SER A 117 27.54 -5.92 12.76
N VAL A 118 28.80 -5.46 12.73
CA VAL A 118 29.64 -5.49 11.51
C VAL A 118 29.78 -6.92 10.97
N ASP A 119 30.04 -7.90 11.85
CA ASP A 119 30.19 -9.30 11.45
C ASP A 119 28.88 -9.91 10.91
N ARG A 120 27.73 -9.50 11.48
CA ARG A 120 26.42 -9.93 10.98
C ARG A 120 26.16 -9.39 9.58
N ARG A 121 26.41 -8.10 9.36
CA ARG A 121 26.30 -7.50 8.02
C ARG A 121 27.24 -8.17 7.02
N ALA A 122 28.46 -8.47 7.42
CA ALA A 122 29.41 -9.21 6.58
C ALA A 122 28.91 -10.63 6.24
N ALA A 123 28.29 -11.34 7.20
CA ALA A 123 27.70 -12.65 6.98
C ALA A 123 26.48 -12.60 6.05
N LEU A 124 25.61 -11.60 6.19
CA LEU A 124 24.51 -11.36 5.24
C LEU A 124 25.06 -11.10 3.84
N ARG A 125 26.12 -10.28 3.75
CA ARG A 125 26.82 -9.93 2.51
C ARG A 125 27.46 -11.11 1.77
N SER A 126 27.93 -12.10 2.52
CA SER A 126 28.54 -13.31 1.98
C SER A 126 27.54 -14.41 1.66
N THR A 127 26.24 -14.19 1.94
CA THR A 127 25.21 -15.23 1.78
C THR A 127 24.07 -14.78 0.86
N TRP A 128 23.09 -14.03 1.37
CA TRP A 128 21.84 -13.76 0.65
C TRP A 128 21.62 -12.30 0.27
N PHE A 129 22.43 -11.38 0.79
CA PHE A 129 22.38 -9.95 0.46
C PHE A 129 23.65 -9.60 -0.32
N PRO A 130 23.61 -9.23 -1.60
CA PRO A 130 24.84 -8.96 -2.36
C PRO A 130 25.68 -7.82 -1.77
N SER A 131 27.00 -7.99 -1.75
CA SER A 131 27.93 -7.01 -1.21
C SER A 131 28.31 -5.90 -2.19
N ASP A 132 28.05 -6.05 -3.48
CA ASP A 132 28.41 -5.06 -4.50
C ASP A 132 27.15 -4.37 -5.07
N PRO A 133 27.25 -3.07 -5.46
CA PRO A 133 26.10 -2.33 -5.98
C PRO A 133 25.42 -2.99 -7.19
N ASP A 134 26.19 -3.59 -8.10
CA ASP A 134 25.63 -4.24 -9.29
C ASP A 134 24.89 -5.54 -8.92
N GLY A 135 25.43 -6.32 -7.98
CA GLY A 135 24.78 -7.49 -7.41
C GLY A 135 23.48 -7.14 -6.71
N LEU A 136 23.49 -6.06 -5.93
CA LEU A 136 22.30 -5.54 -5.28
C LEU A 136 21.27 -5.11 -6.32
N LEU A 137 21.66 -4.32 -7.33
CA LEU A 137 20.77 -3.93 -8.42
C LEU A 137 20.13 -5.13 -9.13
N ARG A 138 20.92 -6.17 -9.44
CA ARG A 138 20.42 -7.41 -10.05
C ARG A 138 19.39 -8.11 -9.15
N LEU A 139 19.63 -8.16 -7.84
CA LEU A 139 18.69 -8.73 -6.88
C LEU A 139 17.38 -7.93 -6.86
N GLU A 140 17.46 -6.60 -6.84
CA GLU A 140 16.27 -5.73 -6.84
C GLU A 140 15.45 -5.90 -8.12
N GLN A 141 16.11 -5.95 -9.27
CA GLN A 141 15.46 -6.16 -10.57
C GLN A 141 14.83 -7.55 -10.68
N ALA A 142 15.48 -8.59 -10.17
CA ALA A 142 14.99 -9.97 -10.26
C ALA A 142 13.80 -10.25 -9.34
N THR A 143 13.75 -9.59 -8.18
CA THR A 143 12.72 -9.84 -7.14
C THR A 143 11.63 -8.76 -7.11
N GLY A 144 11.90 -7.58 -7.67
CA GLY A 144 11.10 -6.38 -7.45
C GLY A 144 11.20 -5.81 -6.04
N LEU A 145 12.11 -6.32 -5.20
CA LEU A 145 12.28 -5.91 -3.81
C LEU A 145 13.55 -5.09 -3.63
N ALA A 146 13.46 -3.91 -3.04
CA ALA A 146 14.64 -3.14 -2.64
C ALA A 146 15.15 -3.58 -1.25
N PHE A 147 16.47 -3.63 -1.04
CA PHE A 147 17.07 -4.13 0.21
C PHE A 147 18.08 -3.14 0.79
N ARG A 148 17.91 -2.71 2.04
CA ARG A 148 18.87 -1.81 2.70
C ARG A 148 19.12 -2.22 4.15
N PHE A 149 20.37 -2.07 4.61
CA PHE A 149 20.64 -2.00 6.04
C PHE A 149 20.11 -0.68 6.61
N VAL A 150 19.31 -0.76 7.67
CA VAL A 150 18.68 0.40 8.31
C VAL A 150 19.43 0.73 9.59
N ILE A 151 19.98 1.93 9.63
CA ILE A 151 20.78 2.40 10.76
C ILE A 151 20.51 3.87 11.07
N GLY A 152 20.44 4.19 12.35
CA GLY A 152 20.39 5.56 12.84
C GLY A 152 21.77 6.18 12.98
N ARG A 153 21.84 7.23 13.80
CA ARG A 153 23.05 8.02 14.07
C ARG A 153 23.62 7.69 15.44
N SER A 154 24.91 7.91 15.63
CA SER A 154 25.60 7.75 16.91
C SER A 154 26.31 9.04 17.30
N LYS A 155 26.30 9.38 18.59
CA LYS A 155 27.13 10.47 19.15
C LYS A 155 28.63 10.14 19.16
N ASN A 156 28.98 8.86 19.11
CA ASN A 156 30.38 8.43 19.05
C ASN A 156 30.91 8.64 17.62
N SER A 157 31.81 9.61 17.46
CA SER A 157 32.41 9.98 16.18
C SER A 157 33.23 8.86 15.56
N LYS A 158 33.97 8.07 16.36
CA LYS A 158 34.75 6.94 15.86
C LYS A 158 33.87 5.90 15.19
N LYS A 159 32.76 5.52 15.84
CA LYS A 159 31.77 4.59 15.26
C LYS A 159 31.15 5.12 13.96
N MET A 160 30.94 6.44 13.87
CA MET A 160 30.43 7.07 12.66
C MET A 160 31.45 7.03 11.52
N VAL A 161 32.75 7.25 11.80
CA VAL A 161 33.81 7.15 10.80
C VAL A 161 33.90 5.72 10.24
N GLU A 162 33.95 4.72 11.11
CA GLU A 162 33.98 3.29 10.70
C GLU A 162 32.74 2.93 9.86
N LEU A 163 31.55 3.39 10.24
CA LEU A 163 30.33 3.20 9.47
C LEU A 163 30.40 3.90 8.11
N HIS A 164 30.93 5.13 8.04
CA HIS A 164 31.07 5.85 6.78
C HIS A 164 32.00 5.13 5.80
N GLU A 165 33.11 4.55 6.27
CA GLU A 165 33.98 3.73 5.44
C GLU A 165 33.24 2.51 4.87
N GLU A 166 32.42 1.85 5.69
CA GLU A 166 31.58 0.72 5.26
C GLU A 166 30.53 1.14 4.23
N VAL A 167 29.85 2.26 4.47
CA VAL A 167 28.86 2.84 3.55
C VAL A 167 29.50 3.19 2.22
N GLU A 168 30.68 3.83 2.25
CA GLU A 168 31.41 4.18 1.03
C GLU A 168 31.85 2.96 0.23
N LYS A 169 32.10 1.83 0.90
CA LYS A 169 32.47 0.59 0.23
C LYS A 169 31.28 -0.13 -0.42
N TYR A 170 30.14 -0.22 0.27
CA TYR A 170 29.05 -1.12 -0.13
C TYR A 170 27.80 -0.41 -0.66
N LYS A 171 27.56 0.85 -0.28
CA LYS A 171 26.42 1.67 -0.75
C LYS A 171 25.05 1.03 -0.51
N ASP A 172 24.89 0.23 0.54
CA ASP A 172 23.72 -0.62 0.80
C ASP A 172 22.92 -0.22 2.05
N PHE A 173 23.10 1.02 2.54
CA PHE A 173 22.45 1.54 3.73
C PHE A 173 21.31 2.52 3.44
N MET A 174 20.32 2.52 4.32
CA MET A 174 19.35 3.59 4.51
C MET A 174 19.53 4.20 5.90
N PHE A 175 19.82 5.49 5.95
CA PHE A 175 19.89 6.25 7.20
C PHE A 175 18.51 6.71 7.64
N ILE A 176 18.24 6.57 8.93
CA ILE A 176 17.04 7.11 9.57
C ILE A 176 17.39 8.24 10.54
N ASP A 177 16.47 9.19 10.71
CA ASP A 177 16.64 10.29 11.64
C ASP A 177 16.31 9.88 13.09
N LEU A 178 17.18 9.03 13.65
CA LEU A 178 17.08 8.53 15.01
C LEU A 178 18.48 8.32 15.59
N GLU A 179 18.69 8.71 16.84
CA GLU A 179 19.91 8.35 17.57
C GLU A 179 19.79 6.91 18.09
N GLU A 180 20.75 6.05 17.72
CA GLU A 180 20.80 4.64 18.10
C GLU A 180 21.03 4.47 19.60
N GLU A 181 19.98 4.05 20.30
CA GLU A 181 20.02 3.62 21.69
C GLU A 181 19.15 2.37 21.84
N TYR A 182 19.62 1.38 22.60
CA TYR A 182 18.90 0.11 22.77
C TYR A 182 17.48 0.30 23.34
N LEU A 183 17.27 1.29 24.21
CA LEU A 183 15.95 1.59 24.78
C LEU A 183 15.01 2.29 23.79
N LYS A 184 15.46 2.61 22.57
CA LYS A 184 14.69 3.31 21.53
C LYS A 184 14.29 2.43 20.35
N LEU A 185 14.39 1.10 20.47
CA LEU A 185 14.02 0.15 19.41
C LEU A 185 12.59 0.35 18.85
N PRO A 186 11.53 0.60 19.66
CA PRO A 186 10.20 0.88 19.11
C PRO A 186 10.17 2.14 18.23
N TYR A 187 10.90 3.18 18.64
CA TYR A 187 11.02 4.41 17.85
C TYR A 187 11.81 4.19 16.56
N LYS A 188 12.78 3.25 16.57
CA LYS A 188 13.52 2.86 15.37
C LYS A 188 12.61 2.27 14.31
N SER A 189 11.72 1.33 14.67
CA SER A 189 10.74 0.76 13.74
C SER A 189 9.82 1.82 13.15
N LEU A 190 9.31 2.75 13.97
CA LEU A 190 8.48 3.84 13.47
C LEU A 190 9.25 4.78 12.53
N ALA A 191 10.47 5.17 12.90
CA ALA A 191 11.32 6.03 12.08
C ALA A 191 11.69 5.34 10.76
N PHE A 192 11.96 4.03 10.80
CA PHE A 192 12.17 3.19 9.63
C PHE A 192 10.97 3.25 8.67
N PHE A 193 9.76 2.96 9.14
CA PHE A 193 8.58 2.95 8.27
C PHE A 193 8.28 4.34 7.69
N LYS A 194 8.46 5.41 8.48
CA LYS A 194 8.33 6.79 7.99
C LYS A 194 9.33 7.11 6.88
N ALA A 195 10.62 6.85 7.12
CA ALA A 195 11.67 7.09 6.14
C ALA A 195 11.50 6.21 4.89
N ALA A 196 11.17 4.94 5.05
CA ALA A 196 10.96 4.03 3.93
C ALA A 196 9.80 4.48 3.05
N PHE A 197 8.68 4.88 3.65
CA PHE A 197 7.52 5.40 2.93
C PHE A 197 7.83 6.68 2.15
N GLU A 198 8.64 7.57 2.72
CA GLU A 198 9.09 8.79 2.07
C GLU A 198 10.09 8.52 0.92
N LEU A 199 10.97 7.53 1.07
CA LEU A 199 12.06 7.29 0.11
C LEU A 199 11.66 6.35 -1.03
N PHE A 200 10.76 5.40 -0.79
CA PHE A 200 10.40 4.32 -1.73
C PHE A 200 8.90 4.27 -1.98
N ASP A 201 8.51 4.11 -3.25
CA ASP A 201 7.12 3.82 -3.62
C ASP A 201 6.97 2.30 -3.73
N ALA A 202 6.41 1.65 -2.71
CA ALA A 202 6.34 0.20 -2.64
C ALA A 202 4.98 -0.28 -2.13
N ASP A 203 4.50 -1.42 -2.64
CA ASP A 203 3.22 -2.01 -2.18
C ASP A 203 3.34 -2.57 -0.75
N TYR A 204 4.55 -3.03 -0.38
CA TYR A 204 4.84 -3.60 0.93
C TYR A 204 6.15 -3.07 1.51
N TYR A 205 6.20 -2.93 2.83
CA TYR A 205 7.39 -2.58 3.60
C TYR A 205 7.67 -3.68 4.62
N VAL A 206 8.89 -4.17 4.63
CA VAL A 206 9.31 -5.34 5.40
C VAL A 206 10.38 -4.91 6.40
N LYS A 207 10.11 -5.16 7.68
CA LYS A 207 11.13 -5.10 8.74
C LYS A 207 11.75 -6.47 8.85
N ALA A 208 13.07 -6.55 8.84
CA ALA A 208 13.84 -7.78 9.08
C ALA A 208 14.99 -7.51 10.06
N ASP A 209 15.36 -8.49 10.88
CA ASP A 209 16.54 -8.41 11.74
C ASP A 209 17.82 -8.79 10.99
N ASP A 210 18.98 -8.39 11.51
CA ASP A 210 20.29 -8.70 10.92
C ASP A 210 20.86 -10.07 11.32
N ASP A 211 20.12 -10.88 12.07
CA ASP A 211 20.51 -12.24 12.50
C ASP A 211 19.63 -13.36 11.92
N ILE A 212 19.04 -13.12 10.75
CA ILE A 212 18.29 -14.12 10.00
C ILE A 212 18.90 -14.45 8.64
N TYR A 213 18.50 -15.62 8.14
CA TYR A 213 18.66 -15.97 6.73
C TYR A 213 17.33 -15.76 5.99
N LEU A 214 17.35 -14.91 4.96
CA LEU A 214 16.18 -14.64 4.13
C LEU A 214 16.34 -15.30 2.74
N ARG A 215 15.22 -15.75 2.16
CA ARG A 215 15.15 -16.16 0.75
C ARG A 215 14.40 -15.11 -0.06
N PRO A 216 15.09 -14.18 -0.74
CA PRO A 216 14.46 -13.07 -1.46
C PRO A 216 13.42 -13.51 -2.50
N ASP A 217 13.68 -14.60 -3.21
CA ASP A 217 12.76 -15.20 -4.20
C ASP A 217 11.42 -15.62 -3.58
N ARG A 218 11.48 -16.25 -2.40
CA ARG A 218 10.29 -16.72 -1.68
C ARG A 218 9.52 -15.58 -1.06
N LEU A 219 10.22 -14.56 -0.57
CA LEU A 219 9.57 -13.34 -0.09
C LEU A 219 8.85 -12.63 -1.24
N ALA A 220 9.51 -12.44 -2.38
CA ALA A 220 8.90 -11.82 -3.56
C ALA A 220 7.65 -12.59 -4.02
N THR A 221 7.74 -13.92 -4.10
CA THR A 221 6.60 -14.79 -4.45
C THR A 221 5.44 -14.63 -3.46
N LEU A 222 5.74 -14.56 -2.15
CA LEU A 222 4.73 -14.32 -1.12
C LEU A 222 4.05 -12.96 -1.28
N LEU A 223 4.82 -11.91 -1.58
CA LEU A 223 4.30 -10.54 -1.70
C LEU A 223 3.49 -10.35 -2.98
N ALA A 224 3.91 -10.95 -4.09
CA ALA A 224 3.22 -10.90 -5.37
C ALA A 224 1.87 -11.62 -5.39
N LYS A 225 1.56 -12.45 -4.38
CA LYS A 225 0.28 -13.14 -4.28
C LYS A 225 -0.87 -12.13 -4.14
N GLU A 226 -1.88 -12.27 -4.98
CA GLU A 226 -3.10 -11.45 -4.91
C GLU A 226 -3.84 -11.66 -3.58
N ARG A 227 -4.35 -10.56 -3.02
CA ARG A 227 -5.08 -10.52 -1.75
C ARG A 227 -6.38 -9.74 -1.94
N THR A 228 -7.43 -10.19 -1.27
CA THR A 228 -8.75 -9.55 -1.30
C THR A 228 -8.80 -8.24 -0.51
N HIS A 229 -7.90 -8.08 0.47
CA HIS A 229 -7.80 -6.89 1.31
C HIS A 229 -6.49 -6.16 1.05
N SER A 230 -6.56 -4.83 0.91
CA SER A 230 -5.40 -3.96 0.74
C SER A 230 -4.57 -3.85 2.02
N LEU A 231 -5.25 -3.80 3.18
CA LEU A 231 -4.62 -3.79 4.49
C LEU A 231 -4.03 -5.17 4.82
N THR A 232 -2.70 -5.25 4.74
CA THR A 232 -1.97 -6.50 4.96
C THR A 232 -0.95 -6.33 6.08
N TYR A 233 -1.00 -7.22 7.07
CA TYR A 233 0.02 -7.41 8.09
C TYR A 233 0.38 -8.90 8.14
N ILE A 234 1.62 -9.24 7.77
CA ILE A 234 2.10 -10.63 7.69
C ILE A 234 3.30 -10.80 8.61
N GLY A 235 3.28 -11.85 9.40
CA GLY A 235 4.41 -12.33 10.17
C GLY A 235 4.02 -13.58 10.94
N CYS A 236 4.87 -14.00 11.87
CA CYS A 236 4.50 -15.05 12.80
C CYS A 236 3.55 -14.47 13.87
N MET A 237 2.25 -14.44 13.56
CA MET A 237 1.25 -13.81 14.41
C MET A 237 1.12 -14.54 15.75
N LYS A 238 1.22 -13.77 16.84
CA LYS A 238 1.14 -14.27 18.21
C LYS A 238 0.13 -13.46 19.02
N LYS A 239 -0.50 -14.13 19.96
CA LYS A 239 -1.27 -13.54 21.06
C LYS A 239 -0.77 -14.17 22.36
N GLY A 240 -0.77 -13.42 23.46
CA GLY A 240 -0.32 -13.93 24.75
C GLY A 240 -0.48 -12.93 25.88
N PRO A 241 -0.22 -13.36 27.13
CA PRO A 241 -0.40 -12.53 28.30
C PRO A 241 0.58 -11.35 28.31
N VAL A 242 0.13 -10.20 28.80
CA VAL A 242 0.99 -9.05 29.06
C VAL A 242 1.95 -9.41 30.20
N ILE A 243 3.25 -9.17 29.98
CA ILE A 243 4.28 -9.54 30.96
C ILE A 243 4.38 -8.42 31.99
N THR A 244 3.81 -8.64 33.18
CA THR A 244 3.75 -7.66 34.26
C THR A 244 4.76 -7.88 35.38
N ASP A 245 5.63 -8.89 35.27
CA ASP A 245 6.72 -9.14 36.23
C ASP A 245 7.97 -8.32 35.85
N PRO A 246 8.43 -7.38 36.71
CA PRO A 246 9.64 -6.57 36.47
C PRO A 246 10.94 -7.35 36.28
N LYS A 247 10.99 -8.62 36.67
CA LYS A 247 12.19 -9.48 36.53
C LYS A 247 12.28 -10.14 35.16
N MET A 248 11.22 -10.10 34.37
CA MET A 248 11.17 -10.71 33.05
C MET A 248 11.74 -9.77 31.99
N ARG A 249 12.45 -10.33 31.00
CA ARG A 249 13.11 -9.56 29.91
C ARG A 249 12.18 -8.58 29.18
N TRP A 250 10.91 -8.93 29.07
CA TRP A 250 9.90 -8.20 28.29
C TRP A 250 8.84 -7.57 29.18
N TYR A 251 9.23 -7.18 30.40
CA TYR A 251 8.34 -6.49 31.34
C TYR A 251 7.73 -5.22 30.72
N GLU A 252 6.41 -5.13 30.77
CA GLU A 252 5.66 -3.97 30.30
C GLU A 252 5.21 -3.10 31.49
N LYS A 253 5.90 -1.97 31.66
CA LYS A 253 5.64 -1.01 32.75
C LYS A 253 4.21 -0.46 32.69
N SER A 254 3.66 -0.32 31.49
CA SER A 254 2.31 0.18 31.25
C SER A 254 1.29 -0.94 31.09
N GLY A 255 1.56 -2.16 31.56
CA GLY A 255 0.71 -3.33 31.28
C GLY A 255 -0.75 -3.16 31.71
N HIS A 256 -0.99 -2.34 32.74
CA HIS A 256 -2.32 -1.94 33.20
C HIS A 256 -3.16 -1.19 32.15
N LEU A 257 -2.53 -0.53 31.18
CA LEU A 257 -3.21 0.15 30.06
C LEU A 257 -3.55 -0.79 28.91
N ILE A 258 -2.80 -1.89 28.75
CA ILE A 258 -2.97 -2.85 27.66
C ILE A 258 -4.01 -3.92 28.04
N GLY A 259 -4.06 -4.28 29.32
CA GLY A 259 -4.93 -5.33 29.85
C GLY A 259 -4.17 -6.61 30.13
N SER A 260 -4.87 -7.74 30.10
CA SER A 260 -4.31 -9.06 30.43
C SER A 260 -3.60 -9.73 29.27
N GLU A 261 -3.92 -9.37 28.03
CA GLU A 261 -3.36 -9.96 26.82
C GLU A 261 -2.91 -8.88 25.83
N TYR A 262 -1.80 -9.13 25.13
CA TYR A 262 -1.38 -8.31 23.99
C TYR A 262 -2.37 -8.45 22.82
N PHE A 263 -2.47 -7.40 22.01
CA PHE A 263 -3.12 -7.47 20.71
C PHE A 263 -2.41 -8.50 19.81
N LEU A 264 -3.14 -9.01 18.82
CA LEU A 264 -2.55 -9.89 17.82
C LEU A 264 -1.47 -9.13 17.05
N HIS A 265 -0.23 -9.59 17.13
CA HIS A 265 0.93 -8.94 16.53
C HIS A 265 1.87 -9.96 15.89
N ALA A 266 2.67 -9.52 14.93
CA ALA A 266 3.74 -10.34 14.37
C ALA A 266 4.89 -10.38 15.38
N TYR A 267 5.22 -11.57 15.85
CA TYR A 267 6.35 -11.81 16.73
C TYR A 267 7.54 -12.36 15.95
N GLY A 268 8.73 -11.86 16.24
CA GLY A 268 9.99 -12.41 15.74
C GLY A 268 10.67 -11.54 14.70
N PRO A 269 11.63 -12.09 13.97
CA PRO A 269 12.67 -11.28 13.33
C PRO A 269 12.27 -10.71 11.98
N ILE A 270 11.04 -10.93 11.52
CA ILE A 270 10.55 -10.41 10.24
C ILE A 270 9.04 -10.22 10.23
N TYR A 271 8.59 -9.09 9.72
CA TYR A 271 7.18 -8.85 9.40
C TYR A 271 7.01 -7.87 8.23
N VAL A 272 5.83 -7.91 7.62
CA VAL A 272 5.46 -7.17 6.41
C VAL A 272 4.21 -6.34 6.68
N LEU A 273 4.23 -5.08 6.27
CA LEU A 273 3.09 -4.17 6.27
C LEU A 273 2.80 -3.68 4.84
N SER A 274 1.54 -3.65 4.43
CA SER A 274 1.13 -2.98 3.19
C SER A 274 1.36 -1.47 3.26
N ALA A 275 1.53 -0.83 2.10
CA ALA A 275 1.68 0.62 1.98
C ALA A 275 0.60 1.42 2.72
N GLU A 276 -0.66 0.98 2.69
CA GLU A 276 -1.78 1.66 3.34
C GLU A 276 -1.68 1.60 4.89
N VAL A 277 -1.22 0.47 5.42
CA VAL A 277 -0.93 0.32 6.86
C VAL A 277 0.24 1.21 7.26
N VAL A 278 1.32 1.23 6.46
CA VAL A 278 2.47 2.09 6.71
C VAL A 278 2.12 3.57 6.63
N ALA A 279 1.31 3.98 5.66
CA ALA A 279 0.82 5.35 5.54
C ALA A 279 0.04 5.78 6.80
N SER A 280 -0.80 4.87 7.33
CA SER A 280 -1.54 5.08 8.58
C SER A 280 -0.59 5.20 9.78
N LEU A 281 0.42 4.33 9.89
CA LEU A 281 1.44 4.41 10.95
C LEU A 281 2.28 5.68 10.86
N ALA A 282 2.62 6.12 9.64
CA ALA A 282 3.41 7.32 9.44
C ALA A 282 2.67 8.57 9.93
N THR A 283 1.33 8.59 9.85
CA THR A 283 0.47 9.65 10.44
C THR A 283 0.32 9.55 11.96
N ALA A 284 0.64 8.40 12.56
CA ALA A 284 0.46 8.18 13.98
C ALA A 284 1.45 9.03 14.82
N ARG A 285 0.98 9.43 16.02
CA ARG A 285 1.80 10.17 16.98
C ARG A 285 2.94 9.28 17.50
N ASN A 286 4.15 9.82 17.63
CA ASN A 286 5.32 9.05 18.06
C ASN A 286 5.16 8.34 19.43
N ASN A 287 4.22 8.77 20.27
CA ASN A 287 4.00 8.19 21.60
C ASN A 287 3.03 6.98 21.60
N SER A 288 2.57 6.50 20.43
CA SER A 288 1.62 5.39 20.36
C SER A 288 2.27 4.00 20.42
N LEU A 289 3.58 3.88 20.15
CA LEU A 289 4.30 2.61 20.14
C LEU A 289 5.10 2.46 21.42
N GLN A 290 4.78 1.42 22.20
CA GLN A 290 5.46 1.10 23.45
C GLN A 290 6.43 -0.06 23.29
N PHE A 291 6.18 -0.94 22.31
CA PHE A 291 7.04 -2.07 21.98
C PHE A 291 7.40 -2.08 20.49
N GLU A 292 8.50 -2.74 20.13
CA GLU A 292 8.96 -2.78 18.73
C GLU A 292 7.99 -3.51 17.82
N ASP A 293 7.36 -4.55 18.37
CA ASP A 293 6.44 -5.45 17.68
C ASP A 293 5.00 -5.34 18.21
N VAL A 294 4.71 -4.47 19.20
CA VAL A 294 3.38 -4.30 19.84
C VAL A 294 2.94 -2.84 19.86
#